data_AF-V8P3D3-F1
#
_entry.id   AF-V8P3D3-F1
#
_cell.length_a   1.000
_cell.length_b   1.000
_cell.length_c   1.000
_cell.angle_alpha   90.00
_cell.angle_beta   90.00
_cell.angle_gamma   90.00
#
_symmetry.space_group_name_H-M   'P 1'
#
loop_
_entity.id
_entity.type
_entity.pdbx_description
1 polymer ?
#
loop_
_entity_poly.entity_id
_entity_poly.type
_entity_poly.pdbx_seq_one_letter_code
_entity_poly.pdbx_strand_id
1 'polypeptide(L)'
;MESEDGRKAFLVFPASKSQASSQKGRKGALKGNGRRIDYLLYSKEGLYLEWKTEVEEFSFITQLAGLTDHLPVAMRLVVSTGEEDS
;
A
#
# COMPACT_ATOMS: atom_id res chain seq x y z
N MET A 1 2.21 -15.06 -0.09
CA MET A 1 2.00 -13.61 0.06
C MET A 1 0.52 -13.35 0.34
N GLU A 2 0.18 -12.39 1.20
CA GLU A 2 -1.22 -12.15 1.62
C GLU A 2 -2.09 -11.68 0.43
N SER A 3 -3.28 -12.27 0.28
CA SER A 3 -4.20 -11.88 -0.80
C SER A 3 -4.78 -10.50 -0.55
N GLU A 4 -5.12 -9.78 -1.62
CA GLU A 4 -5.78 -8.46 -1.49
C GLU A 4 -7.16 -8.59 -0.83
N ASP A 5 -7.88 -9.67 -1.11
CA ASP A 5 -9.19 -9.93 -0.49
C ASP A 5 -9.10 -10.19 1.01
N GLY A 6 -8.06 -10.91 1.46
CA GLY A 6 -7.83 -11.14 2.90
C GLY A 6 -7.56 -9.84 3.66
N ARG A 7 -6.94 -8.86 3.00
CA ARG A 7 -6.59 -7.56 3.60
C ARG A 7 -7.79 -6.65 3.82
N LYS A 8 -8.89 -6.82 3.05
CA LYS A 8 -10.08 -5.96 3.14
C LYS A 8 -10.73 -5.96 4.53
N ALA A 9 -10.57 -7.04 5.30
CA ALA A 9 -11.07 -7.12 6.67
C ALA A 9 -10.41 -6.12 7.64
N PHE A 10 -9.20 -5.64 7.31
CA PHE A 10 -8.43 -4.73 8.14
C PHE A 10 -8.45 -3.28 7.63
N LEU A 11 -9.17 -3.01 6.54
CA LEU A 11 -9.26 -1.68 5.95
C LEU A 11 -10.46 -0.91 6.50
N VAL A 12 -10.18 0.27 7.06
CA VAL A 12 -11.22 1.21 7.47
C VAL A 12 -11.52 2.17 6.32
N PHE A 13 -12.77 2.16 5.89
CA PHE A 13 -13.27 3.10 4.90
C PHE A 13 -13.71 4.40 5.56
N PRO A 14 -13.52 5.56 4.90
CA PRO A 14 -14.08 6.81 5.40
C PRO A 14 -15.59 6.68 5.58
N ALA A 15 -16.10 6.95 6.78
CA ALA A 15 -17.53 7.15 6.96
C ALA A 15 -17.92 8.40 6.17
N SER A 16 -18.74 8.25 5.14
CA SER A 16 -19.27 9.39 4.37
C SER A 16 -20.04 10.31 5.32
N LYS A 17 -19.43 11.43 5.75
CA LYS A 17 -20.13 12.50 6.48
C LYS A 17 -20.91 13.41 5.52
N SER A 18 -21.63 12.85 4.55
CA SER A 18 -22.71 13.63 3.93
C SER A 18 -23.89 13.57 4.87
N GLN A 19 -24.04 14.57 5.75
CA GLN A 19 -25.35 15.00 6.19
C GLN A 19 -26.12 15.49 4.96
N ALA A 20 -26.62 14.55 4.15
CA ALA A 20 -27.75 14.82 3.28
C ALA A 20 -28.96 14.40 4.11
N SER A 21 -29.66 15.39 4.66
CA SER A 21 -30.84 15.30 5.50
C SER A 21 -32.05 14.62 4.85
N SER A 22 -31.89 13.84 3.78
CA SER A 22 -33.03 13.22 3.10
C SER A 22 -32.63 12.08 2.15
N GLN A 23 -31.99 11.01 2.62
CA GLN A 23 -32.06 9.71 1.93
C GLN A 23 -32.07 8.56 2.93
N LYS A 24 -33.29 8.17 3.33
CA LYS A 24 -33.58 6.91 4.00
C LYS A 24 -33.09 5.76 3.10
N GLY A 25 -32.03 5.05 3.52
CA GLY A 25 -31.85 3.65 3.16
C GLY A 25 -30.84 3.24 2.07
N ARG A 26 -29.90 4.09 1.64
CA ARG A 26 -28.78 3.60 0.80
C ARG A 26 -27.44 3.88 1.44
N LYS A 27 -26.86 2.85 2.07
CA LYS A 27 -25.41 2.77 2.29
C LYS A 27 -24.78 2.85 0.91
N GLY A 28 -24.32 4.03 0.50
CA GLY A 28 -23.54 4.16 -0.73
C GLY A 28 -22.39 3.15 -0.65
N ALA A 29 -22.22 2.33 -1.69
CA ALA A 29 -21.13 1.37 -1.73
C ALA A 29 -19.82 2.11 -1.45
N LEU A 30 -19.11 1.71 -0.40
CA LEU A 30 -17.82 2.29 -0.04
C LEU A 30 -16.90 2.11 -1.26
N LYS A 31 -16.46 3.21 -1.86
CA LYS A 31 -15.62 3.20 -3.05
C LYS A 31 -14.14 3.12 -2.63
N GLY A 32 -13.37 2.24 -3.27
CA GLY A 32 -11.90 2.16 -3.15
C GLY A 32 -11.40 1.04 -2.24
N ASN A 33 -10.15 1.17 -1.78
CA ASN A 33 -9.43 0.22 -0.93
C ASN A 33 -9.02 0.86 0.43
N GLY A 34 -9.89 1.67 1.02
CA GLY A 34 -9.58 2.42 2.25
C GLY A 34 -8.59 3.57 2.04
N ARG A 35 -8.01 4.08 3.13
CA ARG A 35 -7.01 5.17 3.11
C ARG A 35 -5.60 4.59 3.17
N ARG A 36 -4.74 4.89 2.18
CA ARG A 36 -3.30 4.58 2.24
C ARG A 36 -2.55 5.80 2.77
N ILE A 37 -2.22 5.80 4.06
CA ILE A 37 -1.53 6.92 4.73
C ILE A 37 -0.08 6.62 5.13
N ASP A 38 0.34 5.36 5.00
CA ASP A 38 1.71 4.91 5.19
C ASP A 38 2.39 4.73 3.82
N TYR A 39 3.57 5.32 3.64
CA TYR A 39 4.25 5.39 2.35
C TYR A 39 5.72 4.95 2.47
N LEU A 40 6.16 4.12 1.52
CA LEU A 40 7.57 3.84 1.22
C LEU A 40 7.85 4.34 -0.20
N LEU A 41 8.88 5.17 -0.35
CA LEU A 41 9.28 5.79 -1.61
C LEU A 41 10.74 5.45 -1.90
N TYR A 42 11.10 5.38 -3.19
CA TYR A 42 12.49 5.25 -3.64
C TYR A 42 12.75 6.20 -4.82
N SER A 43 14.01 6.60 -5.00
CA SER A 43 14.45 7.42 -6.12
C SER A 43 15.23 6.57 -7.12
N LYS A 44 15.06 6.87 -8.41
CA LYS A 44 15.94 6.37 -9.48
C LYS A 44 17.03 7.38 -9.85
N GLU A 45 16.89 8.63 -9.41
CA GLU A 45 17.82 9.72 -9.65
C GLU A 45 18.88 9.78 -8.55
N GLY A 46 20.11 10.15 -8.90
CA GLY A 46 21.22 10.29 -7.95
C GLY A 46 21.91 8.98 -7.55
N LEU A 47 21.55 7.86 -8.21
CA LEU A 47 22.29 6.60 -8.09
C LEU A 47 23.58 6.69 -8.91
N TYR A 48 24.61 5.94 -8.49
CA TYR A 48 25.85 5.81 -9.27
C TYR A 48 25.49 5.34 -10.69
N LEU A 49 26.16 5.89 -11.72
CA LEU A 49 25.75 5.77 -13.14
C LEU A 49 25.52 4.33 -13.63
N GLU A 50 26.09 3.35 -12.95
CA GLU A 50 26.04 1.92 -13.29
C GLU A 50 25.08 1.12 -12.40
N TRP A 51 24.50 1.72 -11.37
CA TRP A 51 23.62 1.03 -10.43
C TRP A 51 22.18 1.14 -10.90
N LYS A 52 21.54 -0.01 -11.07
CA LYS A 52 20.13 -0.12 -11.40
C LYS A 52 19.37 -0.55 -10.15
N THR A 53 18.32 0.19 -9.80
CA THR A 53 17.44 -0.15 -8.68
C THR A 53 16.01 -0.39 -9.15
N GLU A 54 15.45 -1.54 -8.82
CA GLU A 54 14.10 -1.95 -9.17
C GLU A 54 13.33 -2.44 -7.94
N VAL A 55 12.02 -2.21 -7.92
CA VAL A 55 11.14 -2.77 -6.89
C VAL A 55 10.85 -4.22 -7.26
N GLU A 56 11.40 -5.14 -6.48
CA GLU A 56 11.18 -6.57 -6.65
C GLU A 56 9.88 -7.01 -5.97
N GLU A 57 9.61 -6.48 -4.78
CA GLU A 57 8.40 -6.80 -4.04
C GLU A 57 7.86 -5.58 -3.30
N PHE A 58 6.52 -5.48 -3.23
CA PHE A 58 5.81 -4.52 -2.41
C PHE A 58 4.65 -5.23 -1.71
N SER A 59 4.55 -5.06 -0.39
CA SER A 59 3.57 -5.77 0.42
C SER A 59 2.93 -4.91 1.51
N PHE A 60 1.69 -5.27 1.85
CA PHE A 60 1.02 -4.83 3.07
C PHE A 60 0.98 -6.04 3.99
N ILE A 61 1.22 -5.83 5.29
CA ILE A 61 1.39 -6.91 6.27
C ILE A 61 0.22 -6.88 7.25
N THR A 62 -0.49 -8.00 7.44
CA THR A 62 -1.60 -8.10 8.41
C THR A 62 -1.24 -8.89 9.66
N GLN A 63 -0.01 -9.42 9.75
CA GLN A 63 0.48 -10.19 10.90
C GLN A 63 0.45 -9.43 12.24
N LEU A 64 0.40 -8.10 12.22
CA LEU A 64 0.27 -7.24 13.41
C LEU A 64 -1.16 -6.75 13.68
N ALA A 65 -2.16 -7.31 13.01
CA ALA A 65 -3.56 -6.94 13.23
C ALA A 65 -3.96 -7.11 14.71
N GLY A 66 -4.63 -6.09 15.26
CA GLY A 66 -5.05 -6.06 16.66
C GLY A 66 -3.98 -5.58 17.64
N LEU A 67 -2.72 -5.43 17.20
CA LEU A 67 -1.64 -4.84 18.00
C LEU A 67 -1.39 -3.36 17.65
N THR A 68 -1.80 -2.94 16.45
CA THR A 68 -1.71 -1.56 15.97
C THR A 68 -2.92 -1.26 15.07
N ASP A 69 -3.25 0.01 14.91
CA ASP A 69 -4.30 0.52 14.02
C ASP A 69 -3.80 0.86 12.60
N HIS A 70 -2.50 0.66 12.34
CA HIS A 70 -1.89 0.78 11.01
C HIS A 70 -1.53 -0.58 10.41
N LEU A 71 -1.59 -0.68 9.08
CA LEU A 71 -1.05 -1.83 8.34
C LEU A 71 0.40 -1.53 7.94
N PRO A 72 1.41 -2.28 8.44
CA PRO A 72 2.78 -2.11 8.00
C PRO A 72 2.91 -2.33 6.48
N VAL A 73 3.82 -1.56 5.88
CA VAL A 73 4.13 -1.61 4.45
C VAL A 73 5.60 -1.97 4.29
N ALA A 74 5.90 -2.90 3.38
CA ALA A 74 7.27 -3.29 3.07
C ALA A 74 7.54 -3.20 1.57
N MET A 75 8.80 -2.91 1.23
CA MET A 75 9.31 -2.83 -0.13
C MET A 75 10.67 -3.52 -0.17
N ARG A 76 10.87 -4.42 -1.14
CA ARG A 76 12.18 -5.00 -1.46
C ARG A 76 12.69 -4.39 -2.75
N LEU A 77 13.90 -3.84 -2.68
CA LEU A 77 14.61 -3.27 -3.82
C LEU A 77 15.73 -4.24 -4.23
N VAL A 78 15.81 -4.54 -5.52
CA VAL A 78 16.99 -5.17 -6.12
C VAL A 78 17.90 -4.06 -6.60
N VAL A 79 19.17 -4.16 -6.24
CA VAL A 79 20.22 -3.24 -6.68
C VAL A 79 21.23 -4.07 -7.46
N SER A 80 21.40 -3.80 -8.75
CA SER A 80 22.42 -4.42 -9.59
C SER A 80 23.45 -3.39 -10.03
N THR A 81 24.71 -3.81 -10.08
CA THR A 81 25.81 -3.07 -10.70
C THR A 81 25.92 -3.56 -12.14
N GLY A 82 26.17 -2.68 -13.11
CA GLY A 82 26.18 -2.99 -14.56
C GLY A 82 27.22 -4.00 -15.07
N GLU A 83 27.71 -4.91 -14.23
CA GLU A 83 28.59 -6.03 -14.58
C GLU A 83 27.75 -7.30 -14.84
N GLU A 84 26.88 -7.26 -15.86
CA GLU A 84 26.34 -8.48 -16.47
C GLU A 84 26.76 -8.46 -17.95
N ASP A 85 27.57 -9.45 -18.32
CA ASP A 85 28.18 -9.75 -19.63
C ASP A 85 29.60 -9.19 -19.89
N SER A 86 30.62 -9.96 -19.49
CA SER A 86 31.96 -9.99 -20.10
C SER A 86 32.42 -11.42 -20.31
#